data_AF-A0A9Q3YSU3-F1
#
_entry.id   AF-A0A9Q3YSU3-F1
#
_cell.length_a   1.000
_cell.length_b   1.000
_cell.length_c   1.000
_cell.angle_alpha   90.00
_cell.angle_beta   90.00
_cell.angle_gamma   90.00
#
_symmetry.space_group_name_H-M   'P 1'
#
loop_
_entity.id
_entity.type
_entity.pdbx_description
1 polymer ?
#
loop_
_entity_poly.entity_id
_entity_poly.type
_entity_poly.pdbx_seq_one_letter_code
_entity_poly.pdbx_strand_id
1 'polypeptide(L)'
;MQLSATNELLNDNIKLDVNREYQNSDYSKKRITVFEKAAVQANENYRITKNKYDNGLATMTELLDADAAQIAANVGVINAKADAALAYRKLLQTTGTLTIK
;
A
#
# COMPACT_ATOMS: atom_id res chain seq x y z
N MET A 1 -39.12 23.04 -5.61
CA MET A 1 -37.78 23.58 -5.98
C MET A 1 -36.71 23.21 -4.96
N GLN A 2 -36.86 23.50 -3.67
CA GLN A 2 -35.83 23.23 -2.65
C GLN A 2 -35.45 21.74 -2.53
N LEU A 3 -36.43 20.82 -2.61
CA LEU A 3 -36.20 19.37 -2.54
C LEU A 3 -35.39 18.80 -3.74
N SER A 4 -35.54 19.38 -4.94
CA SER A 4 -34.78 18.96 -6.13
C SER A 4 -33.32 19.37 -6.02
N ALA A 5 -33.08 20.62 -5.62
CA ALA A 5 -31.73 21.13 -5.39
C ALA A 5 -30.99 20.34 -4.30
N THR A 6 -31.68 19.95 -3.21
CA THR A 6 -31.10 19.08 -2.18
C THR A 6 -30.74 17.70 -2.73
N ASN A 7 -31.59 17.09 -3.56
CA ASN A 7 -31.32 15.79 -4.18
C ASN A 7 -30.18 15.84 -5.21
N GLU A 8 -30.05 16.93 -5.95
CA GLU A 8 -28.93 17.15 -6.88
C GLU A 8 -27.60 17.27 -6.13
N LEU A 9 -27.56 18.09 -5.07
CA LEU A 9 -26.39 18.20 -4.20
C LEU A 9 -26.01 16.85 -3.57
N LEU A 10 -27.00 16.05 -3.14
CA LEU A 10 -26.75 14.73 -2.56
C LEU A 10 -26.12 13.78 -3.58
N ASN A 11 -26.65 13.76 -4.81
CA ASN A 11 -26.13 12.93 -5.90
C ASN A 11 -24.70 13.32 -6.29
N ASP A 12 -24.42 14.61 -6.37
CA ASP A 12 -23.08 15.08 -6.71
C ASP A 12 -22.06 14.74 -5.62
N ASN A 13 -22.44 14.86 -4.34
CA ASN A 13 -21.58 14.41 -3.24
C ASN A 13 -21.31 12.90 -3.32
N ILE A 14 -22.33 12.07 -3.56
CA ILE A 14 -22.16 10.62 -3.73
C ILE A 14 -21.19 10.31 -4.88
N LYS A 15 -21.34 10.97 -6.03
CA LYS A 15 -20.44 10.77 -7.18
C LYS A 15 -18.99 11.16 -6.85
N LEU A 16 -18.80 12.28 -6.16
CA LEU A 16 -17.48 12.74 -5.74
C LEU A 16 -16.83 11.76 -4.75
N ASP A 17 -17.59 11.25 -3.78
CA ASP A 17 -17.08 10.29 -2.80
C ASP A 17 -16.72 8.95 -3.45
N VAL A 18 -17.56 8.44 -4.35
CA VAL A 18 -17.25 7.22 -5.12
C VAL A 18 -15.98 7.42 -5.95
N ASN A 19 -15.84 8.56 -6.64
CA ASN A 19 -14.65 8.84 -7.45
C ASN A 19 -13.39 8.92 -6.57
N ARG A 20 -13.47 9.61 -5.43
CA ARG A 20 -12.37 9.72 -4.48
C ARG A 20 -11.90 8.35 -3.99
N GLU A 21 -12.83 7.49 -3.56
CA GLU A 21 -12.47 6.16 -3.05
C GLU A 21 -11.96 5.24 -4.17
N TYR A 22 -12.44 5.42 -5.41
CA TYR A 22 -11.91 4.72 -6.57
C TYR A 22 -10.45 5.08 -6.83
N GLN A 23 -10.14 6.39 -6.87
CA GLN A 23 -8.79 6.88 -7.04
C GLN A 23 -7.87 6.41 -5.90
N ASN A 24 -8.36 6.41 -4.66
CA ASN A 24 -7.62 5.93 -3.51
C ASN A 24 -7.30 4.42 -3.60
N SER A 25 -8.26 3.60 -4.06
CA SER A 25 -8.05 2.18 -4.28
C SER A 25 -7.02 1.91 -5.39
N ASP A 26 -7.12 2.60 -6.52
CA ASP A 26 -6.14 2.49 -7.62
C ASP A 26 -4.73 2.93 -7.18
N TYR A 27 -4.65 4.05 -6.46
CA TYR A 27 -3.40 4.54 -5.89
C TYR A 27 -2.76 3.52 -4.94
N SER A 28 -3.55 2.95 -4.03
CA SER A 28 -3.06 1.96 -3.06
C SER A 28 -2.59 0.68 -3.75
N LYS A 29 -3.27 0.26 -4.82
CA LYS A 29 -2.83 -0.86 -5.65
C LYS A 29 -1.47 -0.60 -6.31
N LYS A 30 -1.26 0.61 -6.84
CA LYS A 30 0.03 1.02 -7.44
C LYS A 30 1.16 1.09 -6.41
N ARG A 31 0.86 1.49 -5.16
CA ARG A 31 1.85 1.49 -4.07
C ARG A 31 2.42 0.09 -3.82
N ILE A 32 1.65 -0.98 -4.00
CA ILE A 32 2.16 -2.36 -3.84
C ILE A 32 3.41 -2.58 -4.71
N THR A 33 3.36 -2.20 -5.98
CA THR A 33 4.49 -2.38 -6.90
C THR A 33 5.73 -1.59 -6.48
N VAL A 34 5.54 -0.41 -5.87
CA VAL A 34 6.66 0.38 -5.34
C VAL A 34 7.32 -0.34 -4.17
N PHE A 35 6.53 -0.84 -3.21
CA PHE A 35 7.05 -1.60 -2.08
C PHE A 35 7.68 -2.93 -2.51
N GLU A 36 7.12 -3.61 -3.50
CA GLU A 36 7.70 -4.86 -4.04
C GLU A 36 9.08 -4.59 -4.67
N LYS A 37 9.24 -3.49 -5.41
CA LYS A 37 10.55 -3.08 -5.94
C LYS A 37 11.54 -2.73 -4.82
N ALA A 38 11.10 -2.02 -3.79
CA ALA A 38 11.93 -1.71 -2.64
C ALA A 38 12.38 -2.99 -1.89
N ALA A 39 11.48 -3.96 -1.73
CA ALA A 39 11.81 -5.26 -1.14
C ALA A 39 12.83 -6.04 -1.99
N VAL A 40 12.69 -6.05 -3.32
CA VAL A 40 13.69 -6.66 -4.22
C VAL A 40 15.07 -6.03 -4.01
N GLN A 41 15.15 -4.70 -3.94
CA GLN A 41 16.42 -4.01 -3.69
C GLN A 41 17.01 -4.34 -2.31
N ALA A 42 16.19 -4.34 -1.26
CA ALA A 42 16.63 -4.65 0.10
C ALA A 42 17.10 -6.12 0.23
N ASN A 43 16.38 -7.05 -0.39
CA ASN A 43 16.75 -8.47 -0.45
C ASN A 43 18.11 -8.67 -1.14
N GLU A 44 18.36 -7.96 -2.25
CA GLU A 44 19.63 -8.05 -2.95
C GLU A 44 20.77 -7.41 -2.15
N ASN A 45 20.51 -6.29 -1.48
CA ASN A 45 21.48 -5.67 -0.57
C ASN A 45 21.88 -6.63 0.55
N TYR A 46 20.91 -7.27 1.22
CA TYR A 46 21.18 -8.30 2.22
C TYR A 46 22.01 -9.45 1.65
N ARG A 47 21.66 -9.97 0.46
CA ARG A 47 22.40 -11.06 -0.18
C ARG A 47 23.87 -10.71 -0.45
N ILE A 48 24.13 -9.48 -0.92
CA ILE A 48 25.48 -8.98 -1.19
C ILE A 48 26.24 -8.78 0.12
N THR A 49 25.65 -8.13 1.11
CA THR A 49 26.29 -7.87 2.40
C THR A 49 26.59 -9.16 3.16
N LYS A 50 25.69 -10.14 3.11
CA LYS A 50 25.93 -11.48 3.66
C LYS A 50 27.13 -12.14 2.97
N ASN A 51 27.21 -12.10 1.63
CA ASN A 51 28.38 -12.61 0.92
C ASN A 51 29.67 -11.90 1.36
N LYS A 52 29.66 -10.57 1.50
CA LYS A 52 30.82 -9.82 1.99
C LYS A 52 31.20 -10.24 3.41
N TYR A 53 30.23 -10.37 4.31
CA TYR A 53 30.44 -10.80 5.69
C TYR A 53 31.04 -12.21 5.76
N ASP A 54 30.48 -13.15 5.00
CA ASP A 54 30.97 -14.54 4.92
C ASP A 54 32.43 -14.61 4.39
N ASN A 55 32.86 -13.61 3.61
CA ASN A 55 34.24 -13.46 3.12
C ASN A 55 35.11 -12.52 3.97
N GLY A 56 34.63 -12.05 5.13
CA GLY A 56 35.37 -11.13 6.01
C GLY A 56 35.53 -9.70 5.47
N LEU A 57 34.77 -9.34 4.44
CA LEU A 57 34.78 -8.02 3.76
C LEU A 57 33.70 -7.06 4.27
N ALA A 58 32.84 -7.51 5.18
CA ALA A 58 31.86 -6.68 5.88
C ALA A 58 31.80 -7.07 7.36
N THR A 59 31.39 -6.12 8.18
CA THR A 59 31.23 -6.27 9.63
C THR A 59 29.89 -6.91 9.99
N MET A 60 29.77 -7.45 11.20
CA MET A 60 28.49 -7.94 11.73
C MET A 60 27.44 -6.84 11.77
N THR A 61 27.83 -5.60 12.10
CA THR A 61 26.91 -4.46 12.14
C THR A 61 26.32 -4.16 10.77
N GLU A 62 27.14 -4.13 9.71
CA GLU A 62 26.64 -3.93 8.34
C GLU A 62 25.66 -5.03 7.91
N LEU A 63 25.91 -6.29 8.32
CA LEU A 63 25.00 -7.40 8.06
C LEU A 63 23.66 -7.21 8.79
N LEU A 64 23.70 -6.82 10.06
CA LEU A 64 22.49 -6.55 10.85
C LEU A 64 21.67 -5.37 10.29
N ASP A 65 22.32 -4.31 9.83
CA ASP A 65 21.65 -3.18 9.19
C ASP A 65 20.97 -3.61 7.89
N ALA A 66 21.63 -4.44 7.07
CA ALA A 66 21.05 -4.97 5.84
C ALA A 66 19.87 -5.91 6.11
N ASP A 67 19.95 -6.74 7.15
CA ASP A 67 18.86 -7.64 7.59
C ASP A 67 17.64 -6.84 8.09
N ALA A 68 17.87 -5.83 8.94
CA ALA A 68 16.82 -4.95 9.43
C ALA A 68 16.11 -4.21 8.27
N ALA A 69 16.88 -3.71 7.29
CA ALA A 69 16.32 -3.07 6.10
C ALA A 69 15.51 -4.07 5.24
N GLN A 70 15.99 -5.31 5.11
CA GLN A 70 15.27 -6.37 4.40
C GLN A 70 13.92 -6.67 5.06
N ILE A 71 13.91 -6.88 6.37
CA ILE A 71 12.70 -7.14 7.15
C ILE A 71 11.73 -5.97 7.02
N ALA A 72 12.19 -4.73 7.20
CA ALA A 72 11.37 -3.53 7.10
C ALA A 72 10.72 -3.40 5.71
N ALA A 73 11.47 -3.66 4.63
CA ALA A 73 10.94 -3.59 3.27
C ALA A 73 9.87 -4.67 3.02
N ASN A 74 10.10 -5.90 3.49
CA ASN A 74 9.14 -7.00 3.36
C ASN A 74 7.84 -6.73 4.16
N VAL A 75 7.95 -6.18 5.38
CA VAL A 75 6.80 -5.71 6.16
C VAL A 75 6.07 -4.58 5.42
N GLY A 76 6.80 -3.68 4.76
CA GLY A 76 6.23 -2.64 3.91
C GLY A 76 5.34 -3.19 2.79
N VAL A 77 5.76 -4.28 2.12
CA VAL A 77 4.95 -4.96 1.11
C VAL A 77 3.66 -5.52 1.70
N ILE A 78 3.73 -6.15 2.87
CA ILE A 78 2.55 -6.72 3.56
C ILE A 78 1.56 -5.60 3.89
N ASN A 79 2.05 -4.51 4.47
CA ASN A 79 1.22 -3.35 4.82
C ASN A 79 0.58 -2.73 3.57
N ALA A 80 1.33 -2.56 2.47
CA ALA A 80 0.79 -2.03 1.24
C ALA A 80 -0.34 -2.90 0.65
N LYS A 81 -0.22 -4.23 0.76
CA LYS A 81 -1.26 -5.17 0.34
C LYS A 81 -2.50 -5.07 1.23
N ALA A 82 -2.31 -4.93 2.55
CA ALA A 82 -3.40 -4.73 3.50
C ALA A 82 -4.13 -3.40 3.25
N ASP A 83 -3.40 -2.30 3.06
CA ASP A 83 -3.93 -0.97 2.73
C ASP A 83 -4.77 -1.01 1.45
N ALA A 84 -4.26 -1.66 0.39
CA ALA A 84 -4.98 -1.77 -0.87
C ALA A 84 -6.26 -2.59 -0.74
N ALA A 85 -6.24 -3.68 0.04
CA ALA A 85 -7.42 -4.47 0.33
C ALA A 85 -8.47 -3.66 1.11
N LEU A 86 -8.03 -2.86 2.09
CA LEU A 86 -8.91 -1.96 2.85
C LEU A 86 -9.52 -0.87 1.95
N ALA A 87 -8.70 -0.22 1.12
CA ALA A 87 -9.16 0.81 0.20
C ALA A 87 -10.19 0.26 -0.80
N TYR A 88 -9.98 -0.95 -1.32
CA TYR A 88 -10.95 -1.61 -2.18
C TYR A 88 -12.28 -1.91 -1.47
N ARG A 89 -12.23 -2.39 -0.22
CA ARG A 89 -13.46 -2.60 0.58
C ARG A 89 -14.20 -1.29 0.84
N LYS A 90 -13.48 -0.21 1.10
CA LYS A 90 -14.07 1.12 1.30
C LYS A 90 -14.77 1.62 0.04
N LEU A 91 -14.18 1.43 -1.14
CA LEU A 91 -14.86 1.70 -2.42
C LEU A 91 -16.16 0.89 -2.57
N LEU A 92 -16.15 -0.41 -2.25
CA LEU A 92 -17.35 -1.25 -2.32
C LEU A 92 -18.45 -0.78 -1.35
N GLN A 93 -18.06 -0.29 -0.17
CA GLN A 93 -18.99 0.28 0.80
C GLN A 93 -19.61 1.59 0.28
N THR A 94 -18.79 2.51 -0.25
CA THR A 94 -19.25 3.80 -0.79
C THR A 94 -20.14 3.63 -2.02
N THR A 95 -19.90 2.60 -2.84
CA THR A 95 -20.75 2.26 -3.99
C THR A 95 -22.04 1.51 -3.60
N GLY A 96 -22.22 1.17 -2.33
CA GLY A 96 -23.38 0.43 -1.83
C GLY A 96 -23.39 -1.06 -2.18
N THR A 97 -22.34 -1.58 -2.81
CA THR A 97 -22.21 -3.00 -3.19
C THR A 97 -21.90 -3.88 -1.98
N LEU A 98 -21.24 -3.33 -0.97
CA LEU A 98 -21.00 -3.97 0.32
C LEU A 98 -21.87 -3.30 1.40
N THR A 99 -22.97 -3.94 1.76
CA THR A 99 -23.79 -3.51 2.89
C THR A 99 -23.27 -4.20 4.16
N ILE A 100 -22.64 -3.44 5.06
CA ILE A 100 -22.42 -3.93 6.43
C ILE A 100 -23.79 -3.92 7.09
N LYS A 101 -24.36 -5.11 7.30
CA LYS A 101 -25.59 -5.30 8.07
C LYS A 101 -25.28 -5.31 9.56
#